data_AF-A0A3L7Z056-F1
#
_entry.id   AF-A0A3L7Z056-F1
#
_cell.length_a   1.000
_cell.length_b   1.000
_cell.length_c   1.000
_cell.angle_alpha   90.00
_cell.angle_beta   90.00
_cell.angle_gamma   90.00
#
_symmetry.space_group_name_H-M   'P 1'
#
loop_
_entity.id
_entity.type
_entity.pdbx_description
1 polymer ?
#
loop_
_entity_poly.entity_id
_entity_poly.type
_entity_poly.pdbx_seq_one_letter_code
_entity_poly.pdbx_strand_id
1 'polypeptide(L)' 'MVAEAIDVSGGRAECPCAVAFFMAMVSAATNRQVQAATVVLGDLTILGNVKGLGAIAEIMELAYRNT' A
#
# COMPACT_ATOMS: atom_id res chain seq x y z
N MET A 1 -16.40 -1.96 20.68
CA MET A 1 -16.18 -2.08 19.23
C MET A 1 -14.93 -2.91 19.07
N VAL A 2 -15.07 -4.18 18.67
CA VAL A 2 -13.94 -5.11 18.52
C VAL A 2 -13.60 -5.12 17.04
N ALA A 3 -12.38 -4.74 16.68
CA ALA A 3 -11.89 -4.82 15.30
C ALA A 3 -10.86 -5.95 15.24
N GLU A 4 -11.16 -6.99 14.48
CA GLU A 4 -10.22 -8.07 14.19
C GLU A 4 -9.51 -7.74 12.88
N ALA A 5 -8.19 -7.59 12.94
CA ALA A 5 -7.34 -7.48 11.76
C ALA A 5 -6.96 -8.89 11.32
N ILE A 6 -7.38 -9.28 10.12
CA ILE A 6 -7.02 -10.57 9.51
C ILE A 6 -5.80 -10.31 8.62
N ASP A 7 -4.68 -10.93 8.96
CA ASP A 7 -3.50 -10.96 8.10
C ASP A 7 -3.79 -11.86 6.88
N VAL A 8 -4.03 -11.22 5.74
CA VAL A 8 -4.35 -11.90 4.47
C VAL A 8 -3.09 -12.35 3.73
N SER A 9 -1.90 -11.97 4.21
CA SER A 9 -0.64 -12.23 3.51
C SER A 9 -0.10 -13.64 3.79
N GLY A 10 -0.55 -14.31 4.86
CA GLY A 10 -0.10 -15.66 5.25
C GLY A 10 1.41 -15.80 5.47
N GLY A 11 2.15 -14.69 5.41
CA GLY A 11 3.60 -14.64 5.41
C GLY A 11 4.03 -13.46 6.25
N ARG A 12 4.94 -13.69 7.20
CA ARG A 12 5.49 -12.72 8.17
C ARG A 12 6.24 -11.53 7.55
N ALA A 13 6.06 -11.24 6.27
CA ALA A 13 6.66 -10.10 5.59
C ALA A 13 5.72 -8.90 5.74
N GLU A 14 6.06 -7.97 6.62
CA GLU A 14 5.42 -6.65 6.69
C GLU A 14 5.70 -5.90 5.39
N CYS A 15 4.82 -6.06 4.39
CA CYS A 15 4.88 -5.32 3.14
C CYS A 15 3.97 -4.09 3.27
N PRO A 16 4.50 -2.85 3.26
CA PRO A 16 3.69 -1.63 3.36
C PRO A 16 2.99 -1.33 2.02
N CYS A 17 2.18 -2.27 1.55
CA CYS A 17 1.44 -2.21 0.29
C CYS A 17 -0.07 -2.10 0.47
N ALA A 18 -0.58 -2.05 1.71
CA ALA A 18 -2.02 -1.97 1.97
C ALA A 18 -2.67 -0.77 1.28
N VAL A 19 -1.98 0.38 1.25
CA VAL A 19 -2.44 1.58 0.52
C VAL A 19 -2.46 1.34 -1.00
N ALA A 20 -1.44 0.66 -1.54
CA ALA A 20 -1.38 0.33 -2.97
C ALA A 20 -2.52 -0.63 -3.37
N PHE A 21 -2.79 -1.65 -2.55
CA PHE A 21 -3.89 -2.58 -2.75
C PHE A 21 -5.25 -1.89 -2.67
N PHE A 22 -5.45 -1.02 -1.68
CA PHE A 22 -6.66 -0.21 -1.57
C PHE A 22 -6.86 0.69 -2.80
N MET A 23 -5.80 1.36 -3.27
CA MET A 23 -5.85 2.21 -4.45
C MET A 23 -6.17 1.41 -5.72
N ALA A 24 -5.68 0.18 -5.86
CA ALA A 24 -6.05 -0.72 -6.95
C ALA A 24 -7.55 -1.10 -6.91
N MET A 25 -8.10 -1.40 -5.74
CA MET A 25 -9.54 -1.67 -5.58
C MET A 25 -10.39 -0.45 -5.96
N VAL A 26 -10.02 0.75 -5.48
CA VAL A 26 -10.72 1.99 -5.83
C VAL A 26 -10.61 2.28 -7.33
N SER A 27 -9.44 2.08 -7.93
CA SER A 27 -9.20 2.24 -9.36
C SER A 27 -10.13 1.33 -10.18
N ALA A 28 -10.22 0.04 -9.80
CA ALA A 28 -11.11 -0.92 -10.43
C ALA A 28 -12.60 -0.57 -10.24
N ALA A 29 -13.01 -0.20 -9.01
CA ALA A 29 -14.39 0.14 -8.69
C ALA A 29 -14.88 1.42 -9.38
N THR A 30 -13.98 2.38 -9.61
CA THR A 30 -14.30 3.66 -10.24
C THR A 30 -14.00 3.70 -11.74
N ASN A 31 -13.47 2.60 -12.31
CA ASN A 31 -13.00 2.52 -13.69
C ASN A 31 -12.02 3.66 -14.05
N ARG A 32 -11.20 4.08 -13.09
CA ARG A 32 -10.23 5.17 -13.24
C ARG A 32 -8.83 4.60 -13.12
N GLN A 33 -8.08 4.60 -14.22
CA GLN A 33 -6.71 4.12 -14.24
C GLN A 33 -5.80 4.98 -13.35
N VAL A 34 -4.91 4.30 -12.61
CA VAL A 34 -3.77 4.92 -11.95
C VAL A 34 -2.74 5.30 -13.02
N GLN A 35 -2.06 6.44 -12.84
CA GLN A 35 -1.04 6.90 -13.78
C GLN A 35 0.14 5.91 -13.84
N ALA A 36 0.67 5.66 -15.04
CA ALA A 36 1.86 4.85 -15.21
C ALA A 36 3.05 5.39 -14.38
N ALA A 37 3.92 4.49 -13.92
CA ALA A 37 5.04 4.81 -13.03
C ALA A 37 4.65 5.44 -11.67
N THR A 38 3.39 5.32 -11.25
CA THR A 38 2.98 5.74 -9.89
C THR A 38 3.44 4.72 -8.87
N VAL A 39 4.25 5.16 -7.91
CA VAL A 39 4.69 4.36 -6.77
C VAL A 39 3.83 4.70 -5.57
N VAL A 40 3.08 3.72 -5.07
CA VAL A 40 2.18 3.87 -3.92
C VAL A 40 2.75 3.08 -2.75
N LEU A 41 2.94 3.76 -1.62
CA LEU A 41 3.57 3.21 -0.43
C LEU A 41 2.73 3.57 0.79
N GLY A 42 2.58 2.63 1.70
CA GLY A 42 1.96 2.88 2.99
C GLY A 42 1.19 1.67 3.49
N ASP A 43 1.14 1.59 4.81
CA ASP A 43 0.22 0.70 5.50
C ASP A 43 -1.03 1.49 5.92
N LEU A 44 -2.20 0.84 5.88
CA LEU A 44 -3.49 1.46 6.13
C LEU A 44 -4.15 0.81 7.35
N THR A 45 -4.59 1.60 8.32
CA THR A 45 -5.44 1.09 9.39
C THR A 45 -6.87 0.86 8.89
N ILE A 46 -7.66 0.04 9.59
CA ILE A 46 -9.08 -0.17 9.26
C ILE A 46 -9.87 1.16 9.23
N LEU A 47 -9.47 2.15 10.03
CA LEU A 47 -10.09 3.48 10.05
C LEU A 47 -9.66 4.39 8.89
N GLY A 48 -8.75 3.92 8.02
CA GLY A 48 -8.26 4.68 6.89
C GLY A 48 -7.05 5.57 7.19
N ASN A 49 -6.40 5.43 8.35
CA ASN A 49 -5.19 6.18 8.64
C ASN A 49 -4.00 5.52 7.95
N VAL A 50 -3.19 6.32 7.26
CA VAL A 50 -1.91 5.87 6.69
C VAL A 50 -0.84 5.91 7.77
N LYS A 51 -0.16 4.78 8.00
CA LYS A 51 0.98 4.71 8.93
C LYS A 51 2.23 5.26 8.25
N GLY A 52 3.13 5.84 9.05
CA GLY A 52 4.43 6.30 8.57
C GLY A 52 5.26 5.16 7.99
N LEU A 53 5.99 5.46 6.92
CA LEU A 53 6.91 4.52 6.28
C LEU A 53 8.27 4.54 6.97
N GLY A 54 8.74 3.37 7.42
CA GLY A 54 10.16 3.18 7.69
C GLY A 54 10.95 3.13 6.39
N ALA A 55 12.19 3.63 6.39
CA ALA A 55 13.14 3.50 5.27
C ALA A 55 12.68 4.06 3.91
N ILE A 56 12.02 5.23 3.88
CA ILE A 56 11.58 5.91 2.64
C ILE A 56 12.70 6.02 1.59
N ALA A 57 13.93 6.34 2.00
CA ALA A 57 15.06 6.52 1.08
C ALA A 57 15.39 5.23 0.29
N GLU A 58 15.42 4.09 0.95
CA GLU A 58 15.72 2.79 0.34
C GLU A 58 14.62 2.38 -0.65
N ILE A 59 13.36 2.61 -0.26
CA ILE A 59 12.20 2.31 -1.12
C ILE A 59 12.19 3.21 -2.36
N MET A 60 12.55 4.49 -2.21
CA MET A 60 12.63 5.43 -3.33
C MET A 60 13.77 5.08 -4.29
N GLU A 61 14.92 4.60 -3.80
CA GLU A 61 16.00 4.11 -4.67
C GLU A 61 15.57 2.87 -5.46
N LEU A 62 14.87 1.93 -4.80
CA LEU A 62 14.34 0.75 -5.47
C LEU A 62 13.30 1.12 -6.54
N ALA A 63 12.42 2.08 -6.25
CA ALA A 63 11.46 2.60 -7.21
C ALA A 63 12.17 3.19 -8.43
N TYR A 64 13.13 4.09 -8.21
CA TYR A 64 13.89 4.74 -9.29
C TYR A 64 14.60 3.74 -10.21
N ARG A 65 15.08 2.62 -9.67
CA ARG A 65 15.74 1.58 -10.48
C ARG A 65 14.77 0.75 -11.33
N ASN A 66 13.49 0.70 -10.98
CA ASN A 66 12.50 -0.20 -11.57
C ASN A 66 11.38 0.52 -12.37
N THR A 67 11.38 1.86 -12.38
CA THR A 67 10.51 2.70 -13.21
C THR A 67 11.27 3.28 -14.38
#